data_AF-A0A533RYJ8-F1
#
_entry.id   AF-A0A533RYJ8-F1
#
_cell.length_a   1.000
_cell.length_b   1.000
_cell.length_c   1.000
_cell.angle_alpha   90.00
_cell.angle_beta   90.00
_cell.angle_gamma   90.00
#
_symmetry.space_group_name_H-M   'P 1'
#
loop_
_entity.id
_entity.type
_entity.pdbx_description
1 polymer ?
#
loop_
_entity_poly.entity_id
_entity_poly.type
_entity_poly.pdbx_seq_one_letter_code
_entity_poly.pdbx_strand_id
1 'polypeptide(L)'
;EEYEGFKFVAFCNSIVYEWTNYLISENKGQLKIGPSVANVAVDLLKKMGANTIIFVGQDLAYAGEDSHVEGSDHKEYLKKHAQKPKQMLEVEGINGGKVRTDESFYTYLKWFESYISLNKDVKFINATEGGARIPGAEALTLREALDRYCQKKVNIEKRLANIRNKYAGPSDLDLYEVLEKLRRTREQVLRIKKHSRYGLEKSSVLSGLYKGDEDLPDPRTVRRILKSLDRVDAKIKENQNATQLTLLLFQPFIKSLHHLTLPSSPEESEKEEGQRIASQCVLLYSGLHQTATVAQKLLTEAIRNFEKRFRGLKEVKNNA
;
A
#
# COMPACT_ATOMS: atom_id res chain seq x y z
N GLU A 1 8.91 -4.87 20.55
CA GLU A 1 7.97 -5.94 20.97
C GLU A 1 6.67 -5.77 20.20
N GLU A 2 6.12 -6.84 19.63
CA GLU A 2 4.81 -6.78 19.00
C GLU A 2 3.72 -6.85 20.07
N TYR A 3 2.76 -5.91 20.06
CA TYR A 3 1.62 -5.95 20.97
C TYR A 3 0.80 -7.23 20.78
N GLU A 4 0.61 -8.01 21.85
CA GLU A 4 -0.07 -9.31 21.84
C GLU A 4 -1.59 -9.23 22.08
N GLY A 5 -2.12 -8.06 22.43
CA GLY A 5 -3.54 -7.88 22.71
C GLY A 5 -4.44 -7.94 21.47
N PHE A 6 -5.75 -7.75 21.69
CA PHE A 6 -6.74 -7.73 20.61
C PHE A 6 -6.45 -6.59 19.63
N LYS A 7 -6.42 -6.91 18.33
CA LYS A 7 -6.07 -5.97 17.26
C LYS A 7 -7.32 -5.60 16.46
N PHE A 8 -7.57 -4.31 16.32
CA PHE A 8 -8.51 -3.79 15.33
C PHE A 8 -7.76 -3.62 14.01
N VAL A 9 -8.30 -4.19 12.94
CA VAL A 9 -7.72 -4.11 11.61
C VAL A 9 -8.59 -3.19 10.79
N ALA A 10 -7.98 -2.14 10.25
CA ALA A 10 -8.57 -1.32 9.21
C ALA A 10 -7.59 -1.27 8.06
N PHE A 11 -8.12 -1.10 6.86
CA PHE A 11 -7.28 -1.07 5.67
C PHE A 11 -7.12 0.34 5.17
N CYS A 12 -6.12 0.51 4.34
CA CYS A 12 -5.92 1.70 3.56
C CYS A 12 -6.06 1.36 2.08
N ASN A 13 -6.47 2.35 1.26
CA ASN A 13 -6.73 2.09 -0.16
C ASN A 13 -5.46 1.58 -0.84
N SER A 14 -5.43 0.28 -1.13
CA SER A 14 -4.28 -0.44 -1.65
C SER A 14 -4.74 -1.69 -2.36
N ILE A 15 -3.93 -2.20 -3.29
CA ILE A 15 -4.19 -3.48 -3.95
C ILE A 15 -4.24 -4.65 -2.95
N VAL A 16 -3.55 -4.53 -1.82
CA VAL A 16 -3.61 -5.50 -0.72
C VAL A 16 -4.97 -5.48 -0.05
N TYR A 17 -5.59 -4.31 0.14
CA TYR A 17 -6.95 -4.21 0.64
C TYR A 17 -7.95 -4.91 -0.27
N GLU A 18 -7.93 -4.59 -1.57
CA GLU A 18 -8.85 -5.18 -2.55
C GLU A 18 -8.71 -6.70 -2.59
N TRP A 19 -7.47 -7.21 -2.58
CA TRP A 19 -7.21 -8.64 -2.53
C TRP A 19 -7.65 -9.28 -1.21
N THR A 20 -7.43 -8.61 -0.08
CA THR A 20 -7.83 -9.13 1.23
C THR A 20 -9.35 -9.16 1.36
N ASN A 21 -10.06 -8.12 0.91
CA ASN A 21 -11.52 -8.08 0.82
C ASN A 21 -12.10 -9.14 -0.13
N TYR A 22 -11.37 -9.51 -1.19
CA TYR A 22 -11.78 -10.64 -2.00
C TYR A 22 -11.73 -11.95 -1.16
N LEU A 23 -10.67 -12.12 -0.37
CA LEU A 23 -10.50 -13.30 0.48
C LEU A 23 -11.52 -13.34 1.62
N ILE A 24 -11.61 -12.28 2.42
CA ILE A 24 -12.51 -12.16 3.56
C ILE A 24 -13.83 -11.58 3.07
N SER A 25 -14.93 -12.32 3.20
CA SER A 25 -16.27 -11.89 2.76
C SER A 25 -16.87 -10.79 3.64
N GLU A 26 -16.05 -9.90 4.19
CA GLU A 26 -16.41 -8.87 5.15
C GLU A 26 -15.67 -7.55 4.87
N ASN A 27 -16.41 -6.45 4.78
CA ASN A 27 -15.82 -5.13 4.64
C ASN A 27 -15.35 -4.60 6.01
N LYS A 28 -14.04 -4.69 6.28
CA LYS A 28 -13.43 -4.16 7.51
C LYS A 28 -13.30 -2.62 7.55
N GLY A 29 -13.72 -1.94 6.49
CA GLY A 29 -13.59 -0.50 6.34
C GLY A 29 -12.22 -0.05 5.85
N GLN A 30 -12.21 1.13 5.23
CA GLN A 30 -11.00 1.80 4.79
C GLN A 30 -10.72 3.03 5.68
N LEU A 31 -9.47 3.44 5.78
CA LEU A 31 -9.05 4.73 6.33
C LEU A 31 -8.44 5.58 5.22
N LYS A 32 -8.71 6.88 5.26
CA LYS A 32 -7.99 7.87 4.44
C LYS A 32 -6.55 7.95 4.94
N ILE A 33 -5.62 7.69 4.03
CA ILE A 33 -4.19 7.82 4.33
C ILE A 33 -3.79 9.28 4.20
N GLY A 34 -2.92 9.71 5.10
CA GLY A 34 -2.12 10.90 4.90
C GLY A 34 -0.64 10.63 5.10
N PRO A 35 0.19 11.66 4.93
CA PRO A 35 1.65 11.54 4.94
C PRO A 35 2.25 11.23 6.33
N SER A 36 1.44 11.24 7.39
CA SER A 36 1.82 10.86 8.75
C SER A 36 0.76 9.97 9.43
N VAL A 37 1.15 9.28 10.51
CA VAL A 37 0.25 8.45 11.33
C VAL A 37 -0.88 9.29 11.94
N ALA A 38 -0.62 10.55 12.29
CA ALA A 38 -1.63 11.45 12.83
C ALA A 38 -2.77 11.72 11.83
N ASN A 39 -2.46 11.78 10.54
CA ASN A 39 -3.49 11.94 9.50
C ASN A 39 -4.44 10.73 9.46
N VAL A 40 -3.90 9.52 9.59
CA VAL A 40 -4.70 8.28 9.66
C VAL A 40 -5.53 8.22 10.95
N ALA A 41 -4.95 8.63 12.08
CA ALA A 41 -5.62 8.65 13.37
C ALA A 41 -6.86 9.58 13.36
N VAL A 42 -6.79 10.73 12.70
CA VAL A 42 -7.94 11.63 12.56
C VAL A 42 -9.08 10.99 11.80
N ASP A 43 -8.79 10.33 10.67
CA ASP A 43 -9.83 9.68 9.89
C ASP A 43 -10.48 8.52 10.66
N LEU A 44 -9.67 7.78 11.43
CA LEU A 44 -10.18 6.75 12.34
C LEU A 44 -11.11 7.35 13.40
N LEU A 45 -10.70 8.42 14.09
CA LEU A 45 -11.52 9.08 15.11
C LEU A 45 -12.86 9.56 14.54
N LYS A 46 -12.85 10.21 13.37
CA LYS A 46 -14.07 10.62 12.67
C LYS A 46 -14.98 9.42 12.40
N LYS A 47 -14.43 8.33 11.85
CA LYS A 47 -15.21 7.12 11.54
C LYS A 47 -15.71 6.38 12.78
N MET A 48 -15.05 6.55 13.93
CA MET A 48 -15.54 6.11 15.23
C MET A 48 -16.66 6.99 15.79
N GLY A 49 -17.05 8.06 15.09
CA GLY A 49 -18.13 8.96 15.47
C GLY A 49 -17.69 10.12 16.36
N ALA A 50 -16.40 10.43 16.42
CA ALA A 50 -15.94 11.63 17.11
C ALA A 50 -16.45 12.88 16.37
N ASN A 51 -17.18 13.73 17.10
CA ASN A 51 -17.69 15.00 16.60
C ASN A 51 -16.79 16.20 16.98
N THR A 52 -15.83 15.98 17.89
CA THR A 52 -14.77 16.93 18.26
C THR A 52 -13.43 16.20 18.33
N ILE A 53 -12.42 16.71 17.64
CA ILE A 53 -11.05 16.16 17.61
C ILE A 53 -10.07 17.27 18.01
N ILE A 54 -9.28 17.01 19.06
CA ILE A 54 -8.31 17.95 19.61
C ILE A 54 -6.90 17.45 19.27
N PHE A 55 -6.11 18.29 18.61
CA PHE A 55 -4.71 18.06 18.30
C PHE A 55 -3.82 18.54 19.44
N VAL A 56 -2.97 17.64 19.96
CA VAL A 56 -2.00 17.92 21.01
C VAL A 56 -0.64 17.38 20.58
N GLY A 57 0.41 18.20 20.64
CA GLY A 57 1.74 17.84 20.16
C GLY A 57 1.82 17.68 18.63
N GLN A 58 0.91 18.32 17.90
CA GLN A 58 0.91 18.34 16.44
C GLN A 58 1.62 19.63 15.95
N ASP A 59 2.90 19.76 16.27
CA ASP A 59 3.63 21.03 16.11
C ASP A 59 3.70 21.49 14.65
N LEU A 60 4.05 20.57 13.74
CA LEU A 60 4.20 20.85 12.29
C LEU A 60 5.15 22.03 11.97
N ALA A 61 6.00 22.35 12.94
CA ALA A 61 6.99 23.41 12.91
C ALA A 61 8.11 23.06 13.88
N TYR A 62 9.26 23.67 13.70
CA TYR A 62 10.35 23.65 14.66
C TYR A 62 10.11 24.77 15.68
N ALA A 63 10.32 24.48 16.97
CA ALA A 63 10.48 25.53 17.97
C ALA A 63 11.61 26.48 17.53
N GLY A 64 11.56 27.75 17.93
CA GLY A 64 12.48 28.83 17.52
C GLY A 64 13.98 28.50 17.64
N GLU A 65 14.85 29.46 17.33
CA GLU A 65 16.29 29.24 17.02
C GLU A 65 17.11 28.39 18.03
N ASP A 66 16.62 28.14 19.24
CA ASP A 66 17.24 27.29 20.25
C ASP A 66 16.70 25.84 20.31
N SER A 67 16.79 25.08 19.20
CA SER A 67 16.70 23.60 19.29
C SER A 67 18.00 22.96 19.81
N HIS A 68 18.67 23.61 20.76
CA HIS A 68 19.68 23.03 21.63
C HIS A 68 19.02 22.27 22.79
N VAL A 69 18.14 21.32 22.48
CA VAL A 69 17.84 20.25 23.45
C VAL A 69 19.00 19.26 23.37
N GLU A 70 20.01 19.44 24.23
CA GLU A 70 20.98 18.39 24.53
C GLU A 70 20.21 17.19 25.11
N GLY A 71 20.26 16.04 24.41
CA GLY A 71 19.76 14.77 24.93
C GLY A 71 18.59 14.11 24.20
N SER A 72 18.12 14.61 23.05
CA SER A 72 17.17 13.84 22.23
C SER A 72 17.90 12.88 21.27
N ASP A 73 17.52 11.60 21.28
CA ASP A 73 17.95 10.54 20.33
C ASP A 73 17.77 10.94 18.85
N HIS A 74 17.02 12.02 18.60
CA HIS A 74 16.78 12.60 17.29
C HIS A 74 18.05 13.15 16.63
N LYS A 75 19.02 13.67 17.41
CA LYS A 75 20.28 14.24 16.85
C LYS A 75 21.18 13.18 16.22
N GLU A 76 21.25 11.99 16.81
CA GLU A 76 22.08 10.90 16.30
C GLU A 76 21.48 10.25 15.05
N TYR A 77 20.14 10.13 15.02
CA TYR A 77 19.39 9.69 13.84
C TYR A 77 19.52 10.66 12.67
N LEU A 78 19.40 11.97 12.91
CA LEU A 78 19.55 13.01 11.89
C LEU A 78 20.99 13.08 11.34
N LYS A 79 22.02 12.91 12.19
CA LYS A 79 23.42 12.86 11.74
C LYS A 79 23.72 11.67 10.82
N LYS A 80 23.11 10.50 11.07
CA LYS A 80 23.30 9.29 10.25
C LYS A 80 22.55 9.32 8.92
N HIS A 81 21.50 10.13 8.77
CA HIS A 81 20.59 10.09 7.62
C HIS A 81 20.40 11.42 6.85
N ALA A 82 21.11 12.51 7.22
CA ALA A 82 21.02 13.78 6.50
C ALA A 82 21.73 13.73 5.14
N GLN A 83 21.01 13.33 4.10
CA GLN A 83 21.39 13.60 2.71
C GLN A 83 20.70 14.92 2.28
N LYS A 84 21.50 15.99 2.21
CA LYS A 84 21.17 17.39 1.81
C LYS A 84 20.55 18.29 2.89
N PRO A 85 20.90 19.60 2.91
CA PRO A 85 20.24 20.58 3.77
C PRO A 85 18.76 20.66 3.42
N LYS A 86 17.88 20.42 4.39
CA LYS A 86 16.43 20.60 4.23
C LYS A 86 16.14 22.08 3.97
N GLN A 87 15.44 22.38 2.88
CA GLN A 87 14.93 23.73 2.65
C GLN A 87 13.90 24.03 3.75
N MET A 88 14.19 25.06 4.55
CA MET A 88 13.29 25.53 5.60
C MET A 88 12.27 26.49 4.99
N LEU A 89 11.01 26.28 5.31
CA LEU A 89 9.86 27.10 4.92
C LEU A 89 9.34 27.86 6.14
N GLU A 90 8.53 28.88 5.92
CA GLU A 90 7.83 29.60 6.98
C GLU A 90 6.31 29.51 6.81
N VAL A 91 5.60 29.20 7.89
CA VAL A 91 4.14 29.12 7.94
C VAL A 91 3.61 29.96 9.09
N GLU A 92 2.30 30.25 9.12
CA GLU A 92 1.70 30.98 10.23
C GLU A 92 1.78 30.15 11.52
N GLY A 93 2.20 30.79 12.62
CA GLY A 93 2.15 30.20 13.95
C GLY A 93 0.75 30.25 14.55
N ILE A 94 0.40 29.28 15.41
CA ILE A 94 -0.89 29.23 16.10
C ILE A 94 -1.16 30.50 16.93
N ASN A 95 -0.11 31.07 17.52
CA ASN A 95 -0.16 32.29 18.34
C ASN A 95 0.04 33.58 17.52
N GLY A 96 -0.05 33.51 16.19
CA GLY A 96 0.36 34.57 15.28
C GLY A 96 1.85 34.51 14.92
N GLY A 97 2.27 35.40 14.01
CA GLY A 97 3.64 35.41 13.48
C GLY A 97 3.94 34.25 12.53
N LYS A 98 5.24 34.02 12.27
CA LYS A 98 5.74 32.94 11.42
C LYS A 98 6.55 31.93 12.24
N VAL A 99 6.41 30.65 11.89
CA VAL A 99 7.19 29.53 12.44
C VAL A 99 7.89 28.77 11.31
N ARG A 100 9.09 28.25 11.59
CA ARG A 100 9.88 27.51 10.60
C ARG A 100 9.38 26.07 10.50
N THR A 101 9.30 25.54 9.29
CA THR A 101 8.87 24.16 9.02
C THR A 101 9.71 23.58 7.88
N ASP A 102 9.64 22.28 7.65
CA ASP A 102 10.24 21.66 6.46
C ASP A 102 9.15 21.18 5.48
N GLU A 103 9.58 20.70 4.31
CA GLU A 103 8.67 20.21 3.28
C GLU A 103 7.76 19.06 3.76
N SER A 104 8.25 18.21 4.66
CA SER A 104 7.45 17.09 5.20
C SER A 104 6.33 17.62 6.09
N PHE A 105 6.67 18.43 7.10
CA PHE A 105 5.68 19.05 7.98
C PHE A 105 4.71 19.98 7.25
N TYR A 106 5.19 20.72 6.25
CA TYR A 106 4.33 21.51 5.38
C TYR A 106 3.33 20.64 4.62
N THR A 107 3.77 19.50 4.08
CA THR A 107 2.88 18.53 3.42
C THR A 107 1.82 18.01 4.40
N TYR A 108 2.19 17.74 5.66
CA TYR A 108 1.27 17.26 6.69
C TYR A 108 0.23 18.34 7.04
N LEU A 109 0.68 19.60 7.16
CA LEU A 109 -0.17 20.76 7.40
C LEU A 109 -1.20 20.95 6.28
N LYS A 110 -0.77 20.90 5.01
CA LYS A 110 -1.67 21.02 3.85
C LYS A 110 -2.66 19.87 3.74
N TRP A 111 -2.25 18.67 4.15
CA TRP A 111 -3.19 17.55 4.28
C TRP A 111 -4.26 17.84 5.33
N PHE A 112 -3.89 18.32 6.53
CA PHE A 112 -4.87 18.64 7.58
C PHE A 112 -5.83 19.75 7.16
N GLU A 113 -5.33 20.83 6.57
CA GLU A 113 -6.14 21.91 6.01
C GLU A 113 -7.19 21.37 5.01
N SER A 114 -6.75 20.52 4.08
CA SER A 114 -7.64 19.90 3.08
C SER A 114 -8.62 18.90 3.71
N TYR A 115 -8.18 18.14 4.71
CA TYR A 115 -9.05 17.19 5.40
C TYR A 115 -10.13 17.92 6.19
N ILE A 116 -9.76 18.95 6.95
CA ILE A 116 -10.70 19.74 7.76
C ILE A 116 -11.69 20.50 6.87
N SER A 117 -11.26 20.98 5.69
CA SER A 117 -12.16 21.65 4.76
C SER A 117 -13.26 20.72 4.22
N LEU A 118 -12.98 19.44 4.07
CA LEU A 118 -13.92 18.42 3.58
C LEU A 118 -14.81 17.78 4.66
N ASN A 119 -14.54 18.01 5.96
CA ASN A 119 -15.23 17.35 7.06
C ASN A 119 -15.83 18.37 8.05
N LYS A 120 -16.77 19.19 7.57
CA LYS A 120 -17.42 20.26 8.35
C LYS A 120 -18.37 19.77 9.45
N ASP A 121 -18.69 18.48 9.43
CA ASP A 121 -19.47 17.78 10.46
C ASP A 121 -18.69 17.52 11.76
N VAL A 122 -17.37 17.71 11.75
CA VAL A 122 -16.49 17.51 12.90
C VAL A 122 -15.84 18.83 13.30
N LYS A 123 -15.80 19.10 14.61
CA LYS A 123 -15.07 20.23 15.18
C LYS A 123 -13.61 19.87 15.40
N PHE A 124 -12.70 20.59 14.75
CA PHE A 124 -11.27 20.41 14.92
C PHE A 124 -10.69 21.52 15.78
N ILE A 125 -9.85 21.15 16.74
CA ILE A 125 -9.20 22.07 17.67
C ILE A 125 -7.70 21.84 17.59
N ASN A 126 -6.93 22.90 17.36
CA ASN A 126 -5.49 22.86 17.52
C ASN A 126 -5.15 23.37 18.92
N ALA A 127 -4.67 22.47 19.77
CA ALA A 127 -4.24 22.77 21.14
C ALA A 127 -2.72 22.62 21.32
N THR A 128 -1.95 22.70 20.23
CA THR A 128 -0.49 22.62 20.26
C THR A 128 0.10 24.03 20.31
N GLU A 129 0.42 24.49 21.52
CA GLU A 129 0.95 25.83 21.76
C GLU A 129 2.37 25.96 21.16
N GLY A 130 2.62 27.01 20.37
CA GLY A 130 3.92 27.26 19.72
C GLY A 130 4.14 26.56 18.38
N GLY A 131 3.20 25.72 17.94
CA GLY A 131 3.24 25.07 16.64
C GLY A 131 2.70 25.93 15.47
N ALA A 132 2.64 25.31 14.29
CA ALA A 132 1.98 25.89 13.14
C ALA A 132 0.46 26.00 13.35
N ARG A 133 -0.11 27.09 12.84
CA ARG A 133 -1.55 27.24 12.70
C ARG A 133 -2.06 26.24 11.66
N ILE A 134 -3.07 25.46 12.02
CA ILE A 134 -3.75 24.52 11.12
C ILE A 134 -5.04 25.19 10.61
N PRO A 135 -5.11 25.60 9.33
CA PRO A 135 -6.31 26.26 8.81
C PRO A 135 -7.56 25.39 8.95
N GLY A 136 -8.64 26.00 9.45
CA GLY A 136 -9.92 25.33 9.71
C GLY A 136 -10.05 24.68 11.10
N ALA A 137 -8.98 24.54 11.87
CA ALA A 137 -9.05 24.17 13.28
C ALA A 137 -9.17 25.41 14.18
N GLU A 138 -10.01 25.34 15.23
CA GLU A 138 -10.08 26.36 16.28
C GLU A 138 -8.80 26.31 17.11
N ALA A 139 -8.10 27.45 17.27
CA ALA A 139 -6.95 27.55 18.15
C ALA A 139 -7.42 27.75 19.60
N LEU A 140 -6.99 26.87 20.51
CA LEU A 140 -7.21 26.97 21.95
C LEU A 140 -5.94 26.57 22.68
N THR A 141 -5.72 27.07 23.89
CA THR A 141 -4.73 26.43 24.78
C THR A 141 -5.19 25.02 25.14
N LEU A 142 -4.26 24.12 25.49
CA LEU A 142 -4.62 22.78 25.96
C LEU A 142 -5.55 22.86 27.17
N ARG A 143 -5.32 23.81 28.07
CA ARG A 143 -6.16 24.03 29.25
C ARG A 143 -7.60 24.37 28.87
N GLU A 144 -7.80 25.33 27.97
CA GLU A 144 -9.14 25.70 27.50
C GLU A 144 -9.85 24.54 26.78
N ALA A 145 -9.12 23.74 25.99
CA ALA A 145 -9.69 22.58 25.32
C ALA A 145 -10.15 21.51 26.33
N LEU A 146 -9.35 21.25 27.37
CA LEU A 146 -9.72 20.32 28.44
C LEU A 146 -10.93 20.84 29.24
N ASP A 147 -10.92 22.12 29.62
CA ASP A 147 -11.99 22.78 30.38
C ASP A 147 -13.33 22.77 29.63
N ARG A 148 -13.31 22.90 28.29
CA ARG A 148 -14.52 22.90 27.48
C ARG A 148 -15.03 21.50 27.11
N TYR A 149 -14.14 20.57 26.76
CA TYR A 149 -14.54 19.32 26.08
C TYR A 149 -14.25 18.04 26.88
N CYS A 150 -13.36 18.07 27.87
CA CYS A 150 -12.90 16.88 28.59
C CYS A 150 -13.43 16.78 30.03
N GLN A 151 -14.64 17.28 30.27
CA GLN A 151 -15.24 17.35 31.61
C GLN A 151 -15.78 16.02 32.15
N LYS A 152 -15.95 15.01 31.28
CA LYS A 152 -16.50 13.70 31.65
C LYS A 152 -15.44 12.63 31.49
N LYS A 153 -15.15 11.90 32.56
CA LYS A 153 -14.27 10.73 32.51
C LYS A 153 -14.93 9.63 31.68
N VAL A 154 -14.26 9.19 30.62
CA VAL A 154 -14.69 8.06 29.81
C VAL A 154 -13.80 6.88 30.12
N ASN A 155 -14.40 5.76 30.52
CA ASN A 155 -13.67 4.50 30.66
C ASN A 155 -13.49 3.84 29.29
N ILE A 156 -12.39 4.19 28.61
CA ILE A 156 -12.06 3.70 27.27
C ILE A 156 -11.81 2.19 27.29
N GLU A 157 -11.11 1.68 28.30
CA GLU A 157 -10.84 0.24 28.45
C GLU A 157 -12.12 -0.58 28.48
N LYS A 158 -13.11 -0.16 29.29
CA LYS A 158 -14.43 -0.82 29.35
C LYS A 158 -15.17 -0.75 28.02
N ARG A 159 -15.09 0.38 27.30
CA ARG A 159 -15.71 0.52 25.97
C ARG A 159 -15.06 -0.43 24.96
N LEU A 160 -13.73 -0.48 24.91
CA LEU A 160 -12.99 -1.39 24.03
C LEU A 160 -13.25 -2.85 24.38
N ALA A 161 -13.28 -3.20 25.66
CA ALA A 161 -13.64 -4.54 26.14
C ALA A 161 -15.07 -4.93 25.73
N ASN A 162 -16.03 -4.02 25.84
CA ASN A 162 -17.40 -4.26 25.39
C ASN A 162 -17.50 -4.49 23.88
N ILE A 163 -16.77 -3.70 23.07
CA ILE A 163 -16.72 -3.90 21.62
C ILE A 163 -16.11 -5.26 21.30
N ARG A 164 -14.99 -5.60 21.95
CA ARG A 164 -14.31 -6.90 21.79
C ARG A 164 -15.24 -8.06 22.13
N ASN A 165 -15.94 -8.00 23.26
CA ASN A 165 -16.80 -9.09 23.73
C ASN A 165 -18.04 -9.28 22.85
N LYS A 166 -18.47 -8.24 22.11
CA LYS A 166 -19.56 -8.34 21.13
C LYS A 166 -19.10 -8.86 19.76
N TYR A 167 -17.80 -8.89 19.50
CA TYR A 167 -17.28 -9.35 18.22
C TYR A 167 -17.26 -10.88 18.19
N ALA A 168 -18.16 -11.47 17.39
CA ALA A 168 -18.29 -12.92 17.26
C ALA A 168 -17.12 -13.58 16.51
N GLY A 169 -16.33 -12.80 15.74
CA GLY A 169 -15.30 -13.35 14.86
C GLY A 169 -15.88 -14.05 13.63
N PRO A 170 -15.00 -14.54 12.74
CA PRO A 170 -15.42 -15.35 11.60
C PRO A 170 -15.92 -16.72 12.06
N SER A 171 -16.98 -17.21 11.42
CA SER A 171 -17.45 -18.59 11.57
C SER A 171 -16.51 -19.59 10.89
N ASP A 172 -16.64 -20.88 11.20
CA ASP A 172 -15.88 -21.93 10.51
C ASP A 172 -16.16 -21.94 9.00
N LEU A 173 -17.38 -21.58 8.58
CA LEU A 173 -17.74 -21.44 7.18
C LEU A 173 -16.97 -20.30 6.51
N ASP A 174 -16.85 -19.14 7.17
CA ASP A 174 -16.07 -18.00 6.66
C ASP A 174 -14.59 -18.38 6.52
N LEU A 175 -14.03 -19.07 7.53
CA LEU A 175 -12.65 -19.54 7.50
C LEU A 175 -12.42 -20.57 6.37
N TYR A 176 -13.37 -21.47 6.15
CA TYR A 176 -13.32 -22.42 5.05
C TYR A 176 -13.38 -21.73 3.68
N GLU A 177 -14.24 -20.72 3.53
CA GLU A 177 -14.35 -19.93 2.29
C GLU A 177 -13.01 -19.23 1.97
N VAL A 178 -12.38 -18.60 2.97
CA VAL A 178 -11.06 -17.98 2.82
C VAL A 178 -10.02 -19.00 2.36
N LEU A 179 -10.00 -20.19 2.97
CA LEU A 179 -9.05 -21.25 2.61
C LEU A 179 -9.26 -21.74 1.16
N GLU A 180 -10.51 -21.91 0.73
CA GLU A 180 -10.83 -22.28 -0.65
C GLU A 180 -10.45 -21.20 -1.65
N LYS A 181 -10.67 -19.92 -1.33
CA LYS A 181 -10.22 -18.81 -2.16
C LYS A 181 -8.69 -18.79 -2.30
N LEU A 182 -7.95 -18.99 -1.20
CA LEU A 182 -6.49 -19.11 -1.24
C LEU A 182 -6.02 -20.26 -2.13
N ARG A 183 -6.66 -21.43 -2.05
CA ARG A 183 -6.36 -22.60 -2.90
C ARG A 183 -6.62 -22.30 -4.37
N ARG A 184 -7.77 -21.70 -4.70
CA ARG A 184 -8.12 -21.25 -6.07
C ARG A 184 -7.10 -20.24 -6.61
N THR A 185 -6.71 -19.25 -5.81
CA THR A 185 -5.68 -18.28 -6.19
C THR A 185 -4.34 -18.97 -6.48
N ARG A 186 -3.94 -19.95 -5.66
CA ARG A 186 -2.72 -20.74 -5.89
C ARG A 186 -2.78 -21.51 -7.21
N GLU A 187 -3.90 -22.14 -7.55
CA GLU A 187 -4.08 -22.85 -8.82
C GLU A 187 -3.97 -21.90 -10.03
N GLN A 188 -4.56 -20.71 -9.92
CA GLN A 188 -4.44 -19.67 -10.94
C GLN A 188 -3.00 -19.18 -11.09
N VAL A 189 -2.27 -18.97 -9.99
CA VAL A 189 -0.83 -18.64 -10.02
C VAL A 189 -0.02 -19.74 -10.71
N LEU A 190 -0.33 -21.01 -10.49
CA LEU A 190 0.33 -22.13 -11.19
C LEU A 190 0.08 -22.10 -12.70
N ARG A 191 -1.14 -21.75 -13.14
CA ARG A 191 -1.47 -21.55 -14.56
C ARG A 191 -0.67 -20.37 -15.14
N ILE A 192 -0.64 -19.23 -14.44
CA ILE A 192 0.15 -18.07 -14.85
C ILE A 192 1.63 -18.46 -14.98
N LYS A 193 2.21 -19.14 -13.99
CA LYS A 193 3.60 -19.62 -14.00
C LYS A 193 3.90 -20.51 -15.22
N LYS A 194 2.99 -21.42 -15.56
CA LYS A 194 3.11 -22.31 -16.72
C LYS A 194 3.08 -21.50 -18.03
N HIS A 195 2.11 -20.61 -18.17
CA HIS A 195 1.93 -19.81 -19.38
C HIS A 195 3.06 -18.78 -19.56
N SER A 196 3.53 -18.13 -18.50
CA SER A 196 4.65 -17.20 -18.56
C SER A 196 5.97 -17.90 -18.89
N ARG A 197 6.17 -19.15 -18.45
CA ARG A 197 7.32 -19.96 -18.88
C ARG A 197 7.30 -20.21 -20.39
N TYR A 198 6.15 -20.61 -20.92
CA TYR A 198 5.99 -20.83 -22.36
C TYR A 198 6.12 -19.52 -23.16
N GLY A 199 5.58 -18.41 -22.65
CA GLY A 199 5.78 -17.07 -23.21
C GLY A 199 7.26 -16.68 -23.24
N LEU A 200 7.98 -16.94 -22.15
CA LEU A 200 9.43 -16.72 -22.06
C LEU A 200 10.17 -17.52 -23.15
N GLU A 201 9.92 -18.83 -23.25
CA GLU A 201 10.52 -19.67 -24.30
C GLU A 201 10.28 -19.11 -25.71
N LYS A 202 9.04 -18.70 -26.03
CA LYS A 202 8.71 -18.12 -27.34
C LYS A 202 9.34 -16.75 -27.59
N SER A 203 9.37 -15.90 -26.57
CA SER A 203 10.02 -14.59 -26.65
C SER A 203 11.54 -14.70 -26.78
N SER A 204 12.17 -15.70 -26.15
CA SER A 204 13.61 -15.97 -26.31
C SER A 204 13.94 -16.42 -27.73
N VAL A 205 13.09 -17.26 -28.35
CA VAL A 205 13.22 -17.61 -29.77
C VAL A 205 13.09 -16.35 -30.64
N LEU A 206 12.08 -15.51 -30.38
CA LEU A 206 11.89 -14.26 -31.12
C LEU A 206 13.11 -13.33 -30.99
N SER A 207 13.65 -13.18 -29.78
CA SER A 207 14.84 -12.37 -29.53
C SER A 207 16.07 -12.94 -30.24
N GLY A 208 16.21 -14.27 -30.29
CA GLY A 208 17.27 -14.94 -31.04
C GLY A 208 17.20 -14.66 -32.55
N LEU A 209 15.99 -14.67 -33.13
CA LEU A 209 15.79 -14.37 -34.56
C LEU A 209 16.26 -12.95 -34.93
N TYR A 210 15.96 -11.97 -34.09
CA TYR A 210 16.35 -10.57 -34.33
C TYR A 210 17.82 -10.27 -33.99
N LYS A 211 18.50 -11.13 -33.22
CA LYS A 211 19.94 -11.04 -32.91
C LYS A 211 20.84 -11.73 -33.94
N GLY A 212 20.27 -12.42 -34.93
CA GLY A 212 21.03 -13.10 -35.97
C GLY A 212 21.74 -12.14 -36.94
N ASP A 213 22.65 -12.71 -37.71
CA ASP A 213 23.44 -12.00 -38.72
C ASP A 213 22.60 -11.56 -39.94
N GLU A 214 21.42 -12.15 -40.16
CA GLU A 214 20.48 -11.75 -41.22
C GLU A 214 19.86 -10.37 -40.96
N ASP A 215 19.55 -9.61 -42.02
CA ASP A 215 18.94 -8.27 -41.91
C ASP A 215 17.55 -8.30 -41.23
N LEU A 216 16.65 -9.19 -41.68
CA LEU A 216 15.33 -9.36 -41.08
C LEU A 216 14.91 -10.83 -41.03
N PRO A 217 14.28 -11.30 -39.94
CA PRO A 217 13.81 -12.67 -39.82
C PRO A 217 12.58 -12.96 -40.70
N ASP A 218 12.37 -14.23 -41.06
CA ASP A 218 11.21 -14.67 -41.86
C ASP A 218 9.88 -14.18 -41.25
N PRO A 219 9.11 -13.33 -41.97
CA PRO A 219 7.86 -12.75 -41.47
C PRO A 219 6.80 -13.79 -41.09
N ARG A 220 6.78 -14.95 -41.76
CA ARG A 220 5.82 -16.03 -41.43
C ARG A 220 6.13 -16.64 -40.07
N THR A 221 7.41 -16.86 -39.79
CA THR A 221 7.88 -17.37 -38.50
C THR A 221 7.61 -16.37 -37.37
N VAL A 222 7.93 -15.09 -37.56
CA VAL A 222 7.64 -14.02 -36.60
C VAL A 222 6.14 -13.98 -36.28
N ARG A 223 5.28 -13.94 -37.30
CA ARG A 223 3.81 -13.90 -37.13
C ARG A 223 3.28 -15.09 -36.33
N ARG A 224 3.82 -16.29 -36.56
CA ARG A 224 3.43 -17.51 -35.82
C ARG A 224 3.82 -17.44 -34.33
N ILE A 225 4.99 -16.85 -34.03
CA ILE A 225 5.44 -16.64 -32.65
C ILE A 225 4.54 -15.61 -31.96
N LEU A 226 4.30 -14.45 -32.59
CA LEU A 226 3.42 -13.41 -32.05
C LEU A 226 2.03 -13.95 -31.75
N LYS A 227 1.42 -14.70 -32.68
CA LYS A 227 0.12 -15.37 -32.44
C LYS A 227 0.15 -16.34 -31.26
N SER A 228 1.29 -16.96 -30.98
CA SER A 228 1.45 -17.83 -29.81
C SER A 228 1.55 -17.02 -28.52
N LEU A 229 2.23 -15.86 -28.55
CA LEU A 229 2.31 -14.93 -27.43
C LEU A 229 0.94 -14.31 -27.11
N ASP A 230 0.15 -13.94 -28.12
CA ASP A 230 -1.22 -13.44 -27.93
C ASP A 230 -2.10 -14.44 -27.16
N ARG A 231 -1.94 -15.74 -27.48
CA ARG A 231 -2.65 -16.82 -26.76
C ARG A 231 -2.16 -16.96 -25.33
N VAL A 232 -0.87 -16.77 -25.08
CA VAL A 232 -0.30 -16.76 -23.72
C VAL A 232 -0.92 -15.63 -22.93
N ASP A 233 -0.98 -14.42 -23.49
CA ASP A 233 -1.54 -13.25 -22.83
C ASP A 233 -3.02 -13.44 -22.50
N ALA A 234 -3.81 -13.97 -23.44
CA ALA A 234 -5.21 -14.32 -23.19
C ALA A 234 -5.34 -15.32 -22.03
N LYS A 235 -4.51 -16.37 -22.02
CA LYS A 235 -4.53 -17.38 -20.95
C LYS A 235 -4.08 -16.85 -19.60
N ILE A 236 -3.14 -15.90 -19.55
CA ILE A 236 -2.77 -15.23 -18.31
C ILE A 236 -3.94 -14.37 -17.80
N LYS A 237 -4.58 -13.58 -18.68
CA LYS A 237 -5.72 -12.70 -18.34
C LYS A 237 -6.95 -13.43 -17.80
N GLU A 238 -7.16 -14.69 -18.16
CA GLU A 238 -8.25 -15.54 -17.61
C GLU A 238 -8.14 -15.77 -16.07
N ASN A 239 -6.98 -15.50 -15.45
CA ASN A 239 -6.70 -15.81 -14.03
C ASN A 239 -6.96 -14.63 -13.08
N GLN A 240 -8.15 -14.04 -13.14
CA GLN A 240 -8.48 -12.75 -12.50
C GLN A 240 -8.17 -12.68 -10.99
N ASN A 241 -8.40 -13.75 -10.21
CA ASN A 241 -8.17 -13.72 -8.75
C ASN A 241 -6.68 -13.72 -8.38
N ALA A 242 -5.82 -14.24 -9.26
CA ALA A 242 -4.37 -14.19 -9.12
C ALA A 242 -3.75 -12.94 -9.76
N THR A 243 -4.45 -12.28 -10.69
CA THR A 243 -3.94 -11.10 -11.39
C THR A 243 -3.60 -9.95 -10.43
N GLN A 244 -4.43 -9.69 -9.41
CA GLN A 244 -4.15 -8.62 -8.43
C GLN A 244 -2.89 -8.89 -7.61
N LEU A 245 -2.76 -10.11 -7.08
CA LEU A 245 -1.56 -10.54 -6.34
C LEU A 245 -0.31 -10.51 -7.24
N THR A 246 -0.45 -10.98 -8.48
CA THR A 246 0.64 -10.99 -9.46
C THR A 246 1.04 -9.56 -9.81
N LEU A 247 0.09 -8.65 -10.04
CA LEU A 247 0.37 -7.24 -10.33
C LEU A 247 1.11 -6.57 -9.16
N LEU A 248 0.66 -6.78 -7.92
CA LEU A 248 1.33 -6.26 -6.72
C LEU A 248 2.80 -6.71 -6.68
N LEU A 249 3.06 -8.00 -6.86
CA LEU A 249 4.40 -8.56 -6.82
C LEU A 249 5.23 -8.22 -8.08
N PHE A 250 4.57 -7.84 -9.16
CA PHE A 250 5.20 -7.43 -10.42
C PHE A 250 5.59 -5.95 -10.44
N GLN A 251 5.04 -5.10 -9.56
CA GLN A 251 5.36 -3.66 -9.51
C GLN A 251 6.87 -3.35 -9.39
N PRO A 252 7.65 -4.02 -8.52
CA PRO A 252 9.10 -3.81 -8.47
C PRO A 252 9.77 -4.11 -9.81
N PHE A 253 9.27 -5.13 -10.52
CA PHE A 253 9.75 -5.48 -11.84
C PHE A 253 9.39 -4.40 -12.87
N ILE A 254 8.14 -3.93 -12.92
CA ILE A 254 7.74 -2.78 -13.76
C ILE A 254 8.61 -1.55 -13.49
N LYS A 255 8.90 -1.25 -12.22
CA LYS A 255 9.77 -0.12 -11.86
C LYS A 255 11.21 -0.32 -12.36
N SER A 256 11.73 -1.55 -12.28
CA SER A 256 13.02 -1.89 -12.88
C SER A 256 12.98 -1.86 -14.43
N LEU A 257 11.82 -2.18 -15.03
CA LEU A 257 11.59 -2.12 -16.48
C LEU A 257 11.66 -0.70 -17.02
N HIS A 258 11.10 0.29 -16.32
CA HIS A 258 11.11 1.70 -16.76
C HIS A 258 12.52 2.22 -17.08
N HIS A 259 13.56 1.65 -16.45
CA HIS A 259 14.96 1.99 -16.71
C HIS A 259 15.63 1.11 -17.79
N LEU A 260 15.01 -0.01 -18.15
CA LEU A 260 15.53 -1.02 -19.09
C LEU A 260 14.78 -1.04 -20.44
N THR A 261 13.60 -0.43 -20.52
CA THR A 261 12.91 -0.18 -21.78
C THR A 261 13.66 0.88 -22.55
N LEU A 262 14.40 0.45 -23.59
CA LEU A 262 14.97 1.36 -24.58
C LEU A 262 13.84 2.27 -25.11
N PRO A 263 13.97 3.61 -25.05
CA PRO A 263 13.01 4.49 -25.70
C PRO A 263 13.04 4.25 -27.20
N SER A 264 11.88 4.30 -27.85
CA SER A 264 11.81 4.29 -29.31
C SER A 264 12.57 5.50 -29.87
N SER A 265 13.42 5.28 -30.87
CA SER A 265 14.07 6.37 -31.62
C SER A 265 13.28 6.66 -32.90
N PRO A 266 13.08 7.93 -33.30
CA PRO A 266 12.50 8.25 -34.60
C PRO A 266 13.31 7.71 -35.79
N GLU A 267 14.60 7.39 -35.57
CA GLU A 267 15.54 6.88 -36.56
C GLU A 267 15.77 5.36 -36.43
N GLU A 268 14.99 4.66 -35.60
CA GLU A 268 15.12 3.21 -35.37
C GLU A 268 14.81 2.42 -36.66
N SER A 269 15.71 1.53 -37.07
CA SER A 269 15.47 0.60 -38.18
C SER A 269 14.46 -0.49 -37.78
N GLU A 270 13.82 -1.13 -38.77
CA GLU A 270 12.88 -2.23 -38.52
C GLU A 270 13.51 -3.40 -37.72
N LYS A 271 14.81 -3.65 -37.95
CA LYS A 271 15.57 -4.65 -37.19
C LYS A 271 15.73 -4.24 -35.73
N GLU A 272 16.11 -3.00 -35.46
CA GLU A 272 16.28 -2.47 -34.11
C GLU A 272 14.95 -2.42 -33.34
N GLU A 273 13.86 -2.02 -34.00
CA GLU A 273 12.51 -2.06 -33.42
C GLU A 273 12.13 -3.49 -33.03
N GLY A 274 12.35 -4.46 -33.92
CA GLY A 274 12.11 -5.87 -33.65
C GLY A 274 12.96 -6.42 -32.51
N GLN A 275 14.25 -6.05 -32.43
CA GLN A 275 15.13 -6.39 -31.31
C GLN A 275 14.64 -5.82 -29.98
N ARG A 276 14.21 -4.56 -29.98
CA ARG A 276 13.68 -3.88 -28.81
C ARG A 276 12.40 -4.56 -28.32
N ILE A 277 11.42 -4.77 -29.20
CA ILE A 277 10.15 -5.43 -28.86
C ILE A 277 10.40 -6.86 -28.34
N ALA A 278 11.22 -7.64 -29.04
CA ALA A 278 11.52 -9.01 -28.63
C ALA A 278 12.20 -9.07 -27.26
N SER A 279 13.14 -8.15 -26.99
CA SER A 279 13.80 -8.03 -25.69
C SER A 279 12.84 -7.64 -24.58
N GLN A 280 11.90 -6.73 -24.87
CA GLN A 280 10.83 -6.36 -23.93
C GLN A 280 9.91 -7.55 -23.62
N CYS A 281 9.54 -8.37 -24.61
CA CYS A 281 8.76 -9.59 -24.37
C CYS A 281 9.49 -10.58 -23.46
N VAL A 282 10.79 -10.81 -23.67
CA VAL A 282 11.61 -11.68 -22.80
C VAL A 282 11.59 -11.18 -21.36
N LEU A 283 11.75 -9.87 -21.19
CA LEU A 283 11.78 -9.26 -19.88
C LEU A 283 10.40 -9.35 -19.20
N LEU A 284 9.31 -9.04 -19.91
CA LEU A 284 7.94 -9.17 -19.42
C LEU A 284 7.64 -10.60 -18.93
N TYR A 285 7.86 -11.62 -19.76
CA TYR A 285 7.52 -12.99 -19.39
C TYR A 285 8.45 -13.57 -18.32
N SER A 286 9.73 -13.19 -18.31
CA SER A 286 10.65 -13.61 -17.23
C SER A 286 10.23 -13.03 -15.88
N GLY A 287 9.90 -11.74 -15.82
CA GLY A 287 9.40 -11.11 -14.60
C GLY A 287 8.06 -11.69 -14.14
N LEU A 288 7.12 -11.96 -15.06
CA LEU A 288 5.86 -12.65 -14.72
C LEU A 288 6.10 -14.06 -14.19
N HIS A 289 7.04 -14.82 -14.75
CA HIS A 289 7.38 -16.16 -14.29
C HIS A 289 8.02 -16.16 -12.90
N GLN A 290 8.96 -15.25 -12.66
CA GLN A 290 9.59 -15.07 -11.35
C GLN A 290 8.55 -14.67 -10.31
N THR A 291 7.70 -13.71 -10.64
CA THR A 291 6.61 -13.23 -9.78
C THR A 291 5.66 -14.35 -9.41
N ALA A 292 5.20 -15.13 -10.39
CA ALA A 292 4.31 -16.27 -10.14
C ALA A 292 5.00 -17.36 -9.29
N THR A 293 6.31 -17.52 -9.42
CA THR A 293 7.09 -18.46 -8.59
C THR A 293 7.14 -18.01 -7.13
N VAL A 294 7.38 -16.72 -6.88
CA VAL A 294 7.36 -16.14 -5.51
C VAL A 294 5.95 -16.23 -4.93
N ALA A 295 4.93 -15.83 -5.69
CA ALA A 295 3.53 -15.90 -5.28
C ALA A 295 3.11 -17.33 -4.90
N GLN A 296 3.53 -18.33 -5.69
CA GLN A 296 3.25 -19.74 -5.41
C GLN A 296 3.82 -20.15 -4.04
N LYS A 297 5.07 -19.76 -3.74
CA LYS A 297 5.73 -20.07 -2.46
C LYS A 297 4.98 -19.42 -1.29
N LEU A 298 4.71 -18.12 -1.39
CA LEU A 298 3.99 -17.36 -0.36
C LEU A 298 2.58 -17.91 -0.11
N LEU A 299 1.82 -18.24 -1.16
CA LEU A 299 0.49 -18.84 -1.01
C LEU A 299 0.54 -20.23 -0.40
N THR A 300 1.55 -21.04 -0.75
CA THR A 300 1.70 -22.39 -0.17
C THR A 300 1.99 -22.30 1.32
N GLU A 301 2.86 -21.38 1.72
CA GLU A 301 3.15 -21.11 3.13
C GLU A 301 1.94 -20.53 3.87
N ALA A 302 1.23 -19.57 3.27
CA ALA A 302 0.02 -18.99 3.83
C ALA A 302 -1.07 -20.05 4.07
N ILE A 303 -1.33 -20.91 3.08
CA ILE A 303 -2.29 -22.03 3.21
C ILE A 303 -1.87 -22.97 4.34
N ARG A 304 -0.59 -23.38 4.38
CA ARG A 304 -0.07 -24.25 5.44
C ARG A 304 -0.22 -23.62 6.82
N ASN A 305 0.08 -22.33 6.96
CA ASN A 305 -0.04 -21.60 8.22
C ASN A 305 -1.51 -21.44 8.63
N PHE A 306 -2.40 -21.18 7.67
CA PHE A 306 -3.84 -21.09 7.89
C PHE A 306 -4.39 -22.43 8.40
N GLU A 307 -4.10 -23.54 7.72
CA GLU A 307 -4.51 -24.89 8.12
C GLU A 307 -3.90 -25.30 9.48
N LYS A 308 -2.65 -24.89 9.77
CA LYS A 308 -2.00 -25.14 11.07
C LYS A 308 -2.68 -24.35 12.20
N ARG A 309 -3.11 -23.12 11.93
CA ARG A 309 -3.77 -22.24 12.90
C ARG A 309 -5.20 -22.68 13.19
N PHE A 310 -5.92 -23.13 12.16
CA PHE A 310 -7.32 -23.55 12.23
C PHE A 310 -7.46 -25.06 12.00
N ARG A 311 -6.75 -25.86 12.82
CA ARG A 311 -6.85 -27.33 12.81
C ARG A 311 -8.27 -27.72 13.19
N GLY A 312 -9.01 -28.34 12.27
CA GLY A 312 -10.41 -28.77 12.47
C GLY A 312 -11.35 -28.42 11.31
N LEU A 313 -10.99 -27.45 10.47
CA LEU A 313 -11.82 -27.03 9.31
C LEU A 313 -12.12 -28.14 8.28
N LYS A 314 -11.47 -29.30 8.37
CA LYS A 314 -11.70 -30.44 7.45
C LYS A 314 -13.04 -31.14 7.66
N GLU A 315 -13.71 -30.95 8.80
CA GLU A 315 -14.92 -31.70 9.16
C GLU A 315 -16.24 -31.06 8.69
N VAL A 316 -16.23 -29.79 8.28
CA VAL A 316 -17.46 -29.07 7.88
C VAL A 316 -18.07 -29.62 6.58
N LYS A 317 -17.26 -30.25 5.71
CA LYS A 317 -17.73 -30.78 4.41
C LYS A 317 -18.58 -32.05 4.52
N ASN A 318 -18.60 -32.73 5.67
CA ASN A 318 -19.35 -33.97 5.85
C ASN A 318 -20.72 -33.76 6.53
N ASN A 319 -21.04 -32.55 6.99
CA ASN A 319 -22.27 -32.23 7.72
C ASN A 319 -23.08 -31.07 7.11
N ALA A 320 -22.79 -30.67 5.87
CA ALA A 320 -23.53 -29.66 5.11
C ALA A 320 -24.04 -30.24 3.79
#